data_AF-A0A8T6IJ74-F1
#
_entry.id   AF-A0A8T6IJ74-F1
#
_cell.length_a   1.000
_cell.length_b   1.000
_cell.length_c   1.000
_cell.angle_alpha   90.00
_cell.angle_beta   90.00
_cell.angle_gamma   90.00
#
_symmetry.space_group_name_H-M   'P 1'
#
loop_
_entity.id
_entity.type
_entity.pdbx_description
1 polymer ?
#
loop_
_entity_poly.entity_id
_entity_poly.type
_entity_poly.pdbx_seq_one_letter_code
_entity_poly.pdbx_strand_id
1 'polypeptide(L)'
;NVIGAVVVARVMIPEQGATEDADPGDELRYASVMDAISRGTMDGLRLVVNVGAMVIVLVSLVALVNHVISGLHVAGGALTLERMAGWAFAPVAWLMGIEWAEASFAGTLLGVKVVLNELIAYIQLGAADAGVLSERARLIMTYGLCGFTNFGSVGILIGGLSALVPERRAEVLRLAPRTLISGTIVACMTGAIAGLVTS
;
A
#
# COMPACT_ATOMS: atom_id res chain seq x y z
N ASN A 1 -4.88 -3.02 11.45
CA ASN A 1 -3.72 -3.33 10.57
C ASN A 1 -2.69 -4.28 11.18
N VAL A 2 -2.11 -4.04 12.37
CA VAL A 2 -1.05 -4.94 12.94
C VAL A 2 -1.49 -6.41 13.03
N ILE A 3 -2.61 -6.68 13.71
CA ILE A 3 -3.13 -8.06 13.86
C ILE A 3 -3.42 -8.68 12.49
N GLY A 4 -4.09 -7.93 11.60
CA GLY A 4 -4.38 -8.39 10.24
C GLY A 4 -3.11 -8.72 9.46
N ALA A 5 -2.05 -7.93 9.57
CA ALA A 5 -0.77 -8.19 8.91
C ALA A 5 -0.14 -9.50 9.37
N VAL A 6 -0.14 -9.77 10.69
CA VAL A 6 0.37 -11.05 11.23
C VAL A 6 -0.47 -12.22 10.73
N VAL A 7 -1.81 -12.12 10.79
CA VAL A 7 -2.71 -13.18 10.34
C VAL A 7 -2.52 -13.49 8.86
N VAL A 8 -2.57 -12.46 8.00
CA VAL A 8 -2.44 -12.64 6.54
C VAL A 8 -1.05 -13.14 6.18
N ALA A 9 0.02 -12.63 6.82
CA ALA A 9 1.38 -13.11 6.58
C ALA A 9 1.51 -14.60 6.93
N ARG A 10 0.99 -15.03 8.09
CA ARG A 10 1.03 -16.43 8.53
C ARG A 10 0.15 -17.36 7.69
N VAL A 11 -0.94 -16.86 7.12
CA VAL A 11 -1.77 -17.62 6.16
C VAL A 11 -1.03 -17.77 4.83
N MET A 12 -0.40 -16.72 4.33
CA MET A 12 0.30 -16.75 3.03
C MET A 12 1.62 -17.52 3.09
N ILE A 13 2.35 -17.42 4.19
CA ILE A 13 3.61 -18.11 4.44
C ILE A 13 3.55 -18.65 5.88
N PRO A 14 3.05 -19.89 6.07
CA PRO A 14 3.02 -20.53 7.37
C PRO A 14 4.43 -20.74 7.91
N GLU A 15 4.57 -20.59 9.22
CA GLU A 15 5.82 -20.85 9.94
C GLU A 15 6.17 -22.33 9.88
N GLN A 16 7.43 -22.64 9.62
CA GLN A 16 7.93 -24.02 9.61
C GLN A 16 9.05 -24.15 10.64
N GLY A 17 8.70 -24.63 11.84
CA GLY A 17 9.66 -24.92 12.91
C GLY A 17 9.48 -24.06 14.16
N ALA A 18 10.33 -24.32 15.15
CA ALA A 18 10.42 -23.49 16.35
C ALA A 18 11.19 -22.20 16.02
N THR A 19 10.62 -21.06 16.41
CA THR A 19 11.34 -19.78 16.36
C THR A 19 12.43 -19.78 17.42
N GLU A 20 13.65 -19.38 17.03
CA GLU A 20 14.64 -19.00 18.02
C GLU A 20 14.13 -17.75 18.76
N ASP A 21 14.29 -17.72 20.09
CA ASP A 21 14.03 -16.51 20.85
C ASP A 21 14.97 -15.42 20.35
N ALA A 22 14.39 -14.37 19.75
CA ALA A 22 15.17 -13.21 19.34
C ALA A 22 15.61 -12.45 20.59
N ASP A 23 16.89 -12.57 20.96
CA ASP A 23 17.53 -11.60 21.84
C ASP A 23 17.62 -10.29 21.05
N PRO A 24 16.90 -9.22 21.43
CA PRO A 24 16.93 -7.96 20.70
C PRO A 24 18.32 -7.31 20.64
N GLY A 25 19.29 -7.83 21.40
CA GLY A 25 20.61 -7.25 21.53
C GLY A 25 20.57 -5.85 22.17
N ASP A 26 21.76 -5.31 22.45
CA ASP A 26 21.93 -3.98 23.06
C ASP A 26 21.89 -2.83 22.02
N GLU A 27 21.56 -3.12 20.74
CA GLU A 27 21.67 -2.18 19.61
C GLU A 27 20.65 -1.01 19.62
N LEU A 28 19.61 -1.08 20.45
CA LEU A 28 18.59 -0.02 20.57
C LEU A 28 18.88 0.99 21.71
N ARG A 29 20.07 0.96 22.32
CA ARG A 29 20.43 1.90 23.40
C ARG A 29 20.95 3.22 22.84
N TYR A 30 20.14 4.27 22.96
CA TYR A 30 20.59 5.65 22.78
C TYR A 30 21.35 6.13 24.01
N ALA A 31 22.47 6.83 23.82
CA ALA A 31 23.27 7.33 24.94
C ALA A 31 22.58 8.50 25.69
N SER A 32 21.71 9.24 25.00
CA SER A 32 20.93 10.35 25.56
C SER A 32 19.74 10.71 24.66
N VAL A 33 18.83 11.56 25.15
CA VAL A 33 17.76 12.15 24.33
C VAL A 33 18.33 12.89 23.11
N MET A 34 19.46 13.58 23.27
CA MET A 34 20.11 14.28 22.16
C MET A 34 20.67 13.32 21.12
N ASP A 35 21.28 12.21 21.55
CA ASP A 35 21.77 11.15 20.65
C ASP A 35 20.61 10.50 19.87
N ALA A 36 19.48 10.25 20.54
CA ALA A 36 18.27 9.73 19.89
C ALA A 36 17.71 10.70 18.83
N ILE A 37 17.63 12.01 19.15
CA ILE A 37 17.18 13.04 18.21
C ILE A 37 18.13 13.12 17.01
N SER A 38 19.44 13.19 17.25
CA SER A 38 20.43 13.30 16.17
C SER A 38 20.44 12.08 15.25
N ARG A 39 20.44 10.86 15.82
CA ARG A 39 20.38 9.61 15.04
C ARG A 39 19.07 9.48 14.27
N GLY A 40 17.93 9.68 14.95
CA GLY A 40 16.61 9.63 14.31
C GLY A 40 16.47 10.65 13.17
N THR A 41 17.08 11.83 13.31
CA THR A 41 17.10 12.83 12.22
C THR A 41 17.93 12.36 11.03
N MET A 42 19.12 11.78 11.25
CA MET A 42 19.95 11.25 10.16
C MET A 42 19.31 10.07 9.45
N ASP A 43 18.71 9.14 10.20
CA ASP A 43 17.99 8.00 9.64
C ASP A 43 16.74 8.46 8.86
N GLY A 44 16.00 9.42 9.41
CA GLY A 44 14.88 10.07 8.74
C GLY A 44 15.29 10.75 7.43
N LEU A 45 16.41 11.49 7.41
CA LEU A 45 16.91 12.13 6.19
C LEU A 45 17.25 11.10 5.10
N ARG A 46 17.94 10.01 5.47
CA ARG A 46 18.24 8.91 4.53
C ARG A 46 16.95 8.27 3.99
N LEU A 47 15.97 8.05 4.86
CA LEU A 47 14.67 7.50 4.48
C LEU A 47 13.94 8.43 3.51
N VAL A 48 13.86 9.74 3.80
CA VAL A 48 13.16 10.73 2.96
C VAL A 48 13.78 10.83 1.56
N VAL A 49 15.11 10.84 1.45
CA VAL A 49 15.79 10.87 0.15
C VAL A 49 15.48 9.62 -0.67
N ASN A 50 15.57 8.44 -0.05
CA ASN A 50 15.26 7.16 -0.72
C ASN A 50 13.80 7.09 -1.17
N VAL A 51 12.86 7.50 -0.31
CA VAL A 51 11.43 7.57 -0.60
C VAL A 51 11.16 8.54 -1.75
N GLY A 52 11.71 9.76 -1.68
CA GLY A 52 11.52 10.78 -2.71
C GLY A 52 12.02 10.34 -4.08
N ALA A 53 13.23 9.78 -4.14
CA ALA A 53 13.79 9.23 -5.38
C ALA A 53 12.92 8.09 -5.95
N MET A 54 12.50 7.16 -5.10
CA MET A 54 11.65 6.04 -5.52
C MET A 54 10.29 6.51 -6.05
N VAL A 55 9.65 7.50 -5.39
CA VAL A 55 8.38 8.06 -5.83
C VAL A 55 8.51 8.74 -7.19
N ILE A 56 9.57 9.53 -7.42
CA ILE A 56 9.82 10.19 -8.73
C ILE A 56 9.96 9.14 -9.83
N VAL A 57 10.76 8.09 -9.59
CA VAL A 57 10.98 7.01 -10.56
C VAL A 57 9.67 6.27 -10.84
N LEU A 58 8.93 5.89 -9.80
CA LEU A 58 7.68 5.16 -9.97
C LEU A 58 6.64 5.96 -10.76
N VAL A 59 6.39 7.21 -10.37
CA VAL A 59 5.42 8.09 -11.07
C VAL A 59 5.83 8.27 -12.53
N SER A 60 7.12 8.42 -12.79
CA SER A 60 7.66 8.56 -14.15
C SER A 60 7.49 7.28 -14.97
N LEU A 61 7.70 6.10 -14.38
CA LEU A 61 7.47 4.81 -15.05
C LEU A 61 5.99 4.56 -15.33
N VAL A 62 5.10 4.87 -14.37
CA VAL A 62 3.66 4.78 -14.56
C VAL A 62 3.21 5.73 -15.67
N ALA A 63 3.70 6.99 -15.67
CA ALA A 63 3.40 7.96 -16.72
C ALA A 63 3.90 7.49 -18.10
N LEU A 64 5.08 6.89 -18.17
CA LEU A 64 5.62 6.31 -19.41
C LEU A 64 4.75 5.17 -19.93
N VAL A 65 4.36 4.23 -19.05
CA VAL A 65 3.48 3.11 -19.44
C VAL A 65 2.13 3.65 -19.89
N ASN A 66 1.53 4.57 -19.14
CA ASN A 66 0.28 5.24 -19.50
C ASN A 66 0.39 5.92 -20.86
N HIS A 67 1.51 6.59 -21.16
CA HIS A 67 1.74 7.20 -22.47
C HIS A 67 1.76 6.16 -23.59
N VAL A 68 2.47 5.05 -23.40
CA VAL A 68 2.55 3.95 -24.38
C VAL A 68 1.17 3.32 -24.64
N ILE A 69 0.37 3.07 -23.61
CA ILE A 69 -0.93 2.41 -23.75
C ILE A 69 -2.09 3.36 -24.03
N SER A 70 -1.89 4.68 -23.93
CA SER A 70 -2.94 5.69 -24.10
C SER A 70 -3.63 5.68 -25.47
N GLY A 71 -2.98 5.14 -26.49
CA GLY A 71 -3.59 4.96 -27.82
C GLY A 71 -4.73 3.93 -27.84
N LEU A 72 -4.75 3.00 -26.87
CA LEU A 72 -5.82 2.01 -26.73
C LEU A 72 -7.00 2.63 -26.00
N HIS A 73 -8.15 2.71 -26.67
CA HIS A 73 -9.38 3.25 -26.08
C HIS A 73 -10.32 2.11 -25.69
N VAL A 74 -10.69 2.06 -24.42
CA VAL A 74 -11.57 1.03 -23.85
C VAL A 74 -12.61 1.70 -22.96
N ALA A 75 -13.86 1.26 -23.07
CA ALA A 75 -15.00 1.80 -22.32
C ALA A 75 -15.08 3.34 -22.39
N GLY A 76 -14.92 3.90 -23.60
CA GLY A 76 -15.10 5.33 -23.86
C GLY A 76 -13.94 6.25 -23.45
N GLY A 77 -12.76 5.73 -23.10
CA GLY A 77 -11.60 6.57 -22.79
C GLY A 77 -10.25 5.87 -22.99
N ALA A 78 -9.16 6.63 -22.94
CA ALA A 78 -7.79 6.11 -23.03
C ALA A 78 -7.47 5.15 -21.87
N LEU A 79 -6.82 4.04 -22.19
CA LEU A 79 -6.41 3.06 -21.20
C LEU A 79 -5.29 3.63 -20.32
N THR A 80 -5.37 3.39 -19.01
CA THR A 80 -4.30 3.71 -18.06
C THR A 80 -4.17 2.56 -17.06
N LEU A 81 -3.00 2.46 -16.41
CA LEU A 81 -2.74 1.47 -15.37
C LEU A 81 -3.73 1.59 -14.21
N GLU A 82 -4.10 2.82 -13.84
CA GLU A 82 -5.07 3.10 -12.78
C GLU A 82 -6.47 2.63 -13.17
N ARG A 83 -6.88 2.80 -14.43
CA ARG A 83 -8.18 2.29 -14.92
C ARG A 83 -8.22 0.76 -14.95
N MET A 84 -7.13 0.14 -15.43
CA MET A 84 -7.00 -1.32 -15.44
C MET A 84 -7.05 -1.89 -14.03
N ALA A 85 -6.28 -1.30 -13.11
CA ALA A 85 -6.33 -1.66 -11.70
C ALA A 85 -7.72 -1.39 -11.10
N GLY A 86 -8.35 -0.27 -11.48
CA GLY A 86 -9.70 0.09 -11.04
C GLY A 86 -10.74 -0.98 -11.37
N TRP A 87 -10.71 -1.52 -12.59
CA TRP A 87 -11.58 -2.64 -12.98
C TRP A 87 -11.27 -3.93 -12.22
N ALA A 88 -9.98 -4.21 -11.97
CA ALA A 88 -9.58 -5.37 -11.17
C ALA A 88 -10.01 -5.25 -9.71
N PHE A 89 -10.02 -4.03 -9.15
CA PHE A 89 -10.39 -3.76 -7.77
C PHE A 89 -11.87 -3.46 -7.55
N ALA A 90 -12.67 -3.21 -8.60
CA ALA A 90 -14.11 -3.00 -8.44
C ALA A 90 -14.83 -4.20 -7.79
N PRO A 91 -14.57 -5.46 -8.20
CA PRO A 91 -15.10 -6.63 -7.47
C PRO A 91 -14.61 -6.70 -6.02
N VAL A 92 -13.37 -6.28 -5.74
CA VAL A 92 -12.82 -6.27 -4.38
C VAL A 92 -13.53 -5.22 -3.52
N ALA A 93 -13.77 -4.02 -4.06
CA ALA A 93 -14.54 -2.98 -3.40
C ALA A 93 -15.97 -3.44 -3.06
N TRP A 94 -16.60 -4.16 -4.00
CA TRP A 94 -17.90 -4.78 -3.75
C TRP A 94 -17.86 -5.83 -2.63
N LEU A 95 -16.82 -6.68 -2.61
CA LEU A 95 -16.60 -7.66 -1.53
C LEU A 95 -16.32 -7.01 -0.16
N MET A 96 -15.81 -5.77 -0.13
CA MET A 96 -15.68 -4.98 1.10
C MET A 96 -17.03 -4.44 1.60
N GLY A 97 -18.11 -4.68 0.86
CA GLY A 97 -19.47 -4.29 1.21
C GLY A 97 -19.94 -2.99 0.56
N ILE A 98 -19.23 -2.44 -0.43
CA ILE A 98 -19.68 -1.25 -1.19
C ILE A 98 -20.71 -1.67 -2.23
N GLU A 99 -21.74 -0.85 -2.46
CA GLU A 99 -22.75 -1.15 -3.48
C GLU A 99 -22.14 -1.21 -4.88
N TRP A 100 -22.67 -2.08 -5.74
CA TRP A 100 -22.10 -2.28 -7.08
C TRP A 100 -22.07 -0.99 -7.92
N ALA A 101 -23.07 -0.12 -7.75
CA ALA A 101 -23.13 1.19 -8.44
C ALA A 101 -21.94 2.10 -8.07
N GLU A 102 -21.41 1.97 -6.86
CA GLU A 102 -20.31 2.77 -6.30
C GLU A 102 -18.94 2.05 -6.45
N ALA A 103 -18.98 0.72 -6.66
CA ALA A 103 -17.81 -0.14 -6.66
C ALA A 103 -16.79 0.20 -7.76
N SER A 104 -17.23 0.72 -8.91
CA SER A 104 -16.31 1.15 -9.97
C SER A 104 -15.44 2.33 -9.54
N PHE A 105 -16.02 3.32 -8.85
CA PHE A 105 -15.27 4.48 -8.35
C PHE A 105 -14.37 4.07 -7.18
N ALA A 106 -14.89 3.30 -6.23
CA ALA A 106 -14.11 2.74 -5.12
C ALA A 106 -12.94 1.87 -5.61
N GLY A 107 -13.16 1.01 -6.61
CA GLY A 107 -12.13 0.21 -7.27
C GLY A 107 -11.05 1.07 -7.89
N THR A 108 -11.42 2.17 -8.55
CA THR A 108 -10.46 3.14 -9.10
C THR A 108 -9.56 3.73 -8.01
N LEU A 109 -10.11 4.11 -6.85
CA LEU A 109 -9.31 4.61 -5.73
C LEU A 109 -8.33 3.56 -5.18
N LEU A 110 -8.76 2.29 -5.08
CA LEU A 110 -7.87 1.17 -4.71
C LEU A 110 -6.76 0.95 -5.75
N GLY A 111 -7.10 1.06 -7.04
CA GLY A 111 -6.15 0.97 -8.14
C GLY A 111 -5.11 2.09 -8.11
N VAL A 112 -5.56 3.34 -7.95
CA VAL A 112 -4.70 4.52 -7.79
C VAL A 112 -3.79 4.35 -6.58
N LYS A 113 -4.31 3.87 -5.46
CA LYS A 113 -3.51 3.57 -4.26
C LYS A 113 -2.37 2.61 -4.59
N VAL A 114 -2.64 1.47 -5.21
CA VAL A 114 -1.64 0.42 -5.45
C VAL A 114 -0.63 0.83 -6.51
N VAL A 115 -1.09 1.49 -7.59
CA VAL A 115 -0.25 1.89 -8.73
C VAL A 115 0.60 3.12 -8.40
N LEU A 116 -0.01 4.15 -7.80
CA LEU A 116 0.62 5.43 -7.51
C LEU A 116 0.98 5.54 -6.03
N ASN A 117 -0.01 5.83 -5.18
CA ASN A 117 0.10 5.86 -3.72
C ASN A 117 -1.24 6.20 -3.07
N GLU A 118 -1.34 5.95 -1.76
CA GLU A 118 -2.50 6.25 -0.93
C GLU A 118 -2.79 7.75 -0.78
N LEU A 119 -1.78 8.62 -0.80
CA LEU A 119 -1.99 10.08 -0.67
C LEU A 119 -2.82 10.62 -1.84
N ILE A 120 -2.48 10.24 -3.08
CA ILE A 120 -3.23 10.61 -4.28
C ILE A 120 -4.64 10.02 -4.22
N ALA A 121 -4.79 8.78 -3.77
CA ALA A 121 -6.10 8.17 -3.59
C ALA A 121 -6.96 8.93 -2.56
N TYR A 122 -6.37 9.39 -1.45
CA TYR A 122 -7.07 10.23 -0.45
C TYR A 122 -7.45 11.60 -1.00
N ILE A 123 -6.58 12.23 -1.79
CA ILE A 123 -6.91 13.51 -2.45
C ILE A 123 -8.11 13.32 -3.38
N GLN A 124 -8.14 12.24 -4.17
CA GLN A 124 -9.27 11.93 -5.06
C GLN A 124 -10.54 11.59 -4.27
N LEU A 125 -10.44 10.87 -3.15
CA LEU A 125 -11.57 10.60 -2.27
C LEU A 125 -12.14 11.90 -1.66
N GLY A 126 -11.27 12.83 -1.26
CA GLY A 126 -11.66 14.13 -0.69
C GLY A 126 -12.23 15.11 -1.71
N ALA A 127 -11.82 14.99 -2.98
CA ALA A 127 -12.32 15.80 -4.08
C ALA A 127 -13.58 15.21 -4.76
N ALA A 128 -14.02 14.02 -4.35
CA ALA A 128 -15.19 13.37 -4.93
C ALA A 128 -16.49 14.14 -4.60
N ASP A 129 -17.31 14.39 -5.62
CA ASP A 129 -18.59 15.08 -5.48
C ASP A 129 -19.53 14.37 -4.48
N ALA A 130 -20.39 15.17 -3.85
CA ALA A 130 -21.46 14.65 -3.00
C ALA A 130 -22.38 13.72 -3.82
N GLY A 131 -22.59 12.50 -3.32
CA GLY A 131 -23.41 11.48 -3.98
C GLY A 131 -22.67 10.47 -4.87
N VAL A 132 -21.37 10.66 -5.15
CA VAL A 132 -20.56 9.63 -5.85
C VAL A 132 -20.34 8.39 -4.99
N LEU A 133 -20.14 8.62 -3.68
CA LEU A 133 -20.09 7.59 -2.66
C LEU A 133 -21.08 7.96 -1.56
N SER A 134 -21.83 6.98 -1.10
CA SER A 134 -22.57 6.99 0.15
C SER A 134 -21.64 7.26 1.33
N GLU A 135 -22.19 7.77 2.44
CA GLU A 135 -21.40 7.98 3.66
C GLU A 135 -20.75 6.68 4.14
N ARG A 136 -21.48 5.57 4.03
CA ARG A 136 -20.99 4.23 4.36
C ARG A 136 -19.84 3.81 3.44
N ALA A 137 -19.97 3.93 2.12
CA ALA A 137 -18.89 3.58 1.21
C ALA A 137 -17.66 4.48 1.40
N ARG A 138 -17.86 5.78 1.66
CA ARG A 138 -16.77 6.70 1.99
C ARG A 138 -16.02 6.29 3.25
N LEU A 139 -16.74 5.87 4.30
CA LEU A 139 -16.12 5.34 5.52
C LEU A 139 -15.31 4.06 5.25
N ILE A 140 -15.89 3.09 4.53
CA ILE A 140 -15.20 1.85 4.13
C ILE A 140 -13.91 2.19 3.38
N MET A 141 -13.97 3.14 2.44
CA MET A 141 -12.81 3.56 1.67
C MET A 141 -11.78 4.32 2.52
N THR A 142 -12.19 5.13 3.49
CA THR A 142 -11.25 5.79 4.41
C THR A 142 -10.37 4.77 5.13
N TYR A 143 -10.94 3.64 5.57
CA TYR A 143 -10.19 2.54 6.19
C TYR A 143 -9.48 1.65 5.16
N GLY A 144 -10.11 1.35 4.03
CA GLY A 144 -9.54 0.54 2.95
C GLY A 144 -8.32 1.16 2.28
N LEU A 145 -8.27 2.50 2.23
CA LEU A 145 -7.12 3.24 1.73
C LEU A 145 -6.00 3.40 2.78
N CYS A 146 -6.24 3.04 4.04
CA CYS A 146 -5.27 3.19 5.11
C CYS A 146 -4.18 2.10 5.05
N GLY A 147 -3.06 2.40 4.41
CA GLY A 147 -1.86 1.56 4.41
C GLY A 147 -0.90 1.87 3.26
N PHE A 148 0.40 1.75 3.51
CA PHE A 148 1.47 1.99 2.53
C PHE A 148 1.69 0.77 1.60
N THR A 149 0.65 0.41 0.84
CA THR A 149 0.65 -0.81 0.02
C THR A 149 0.55 -0.42 -1.44
N ASN A 150 1.69 0.02 -1.97
CA ASN A 150 1.86 0.45 -3.35
C ASN A 150 3.26 0.04 -3.84
N PHE A 151 3.50 0.10 -5.16
CA PHE A 151 4.79 -0.28 -5.73
C PHE A 151 5.97 0.55 -5.18
N GLY A 152 5.75 1.82 -4.85
CA GLY A 152 6.77 2.70 -4.26
C GLY A 152 7.17 2.24 -2.86
N SER A 153 6.20 1.92 -2.01
CA SER A 153 6.42 1.37 -0.66
C SER A 153 7.14 0.03 -0.67
N VAL A 154 6.88 -0.82 -1.67
CA VAL A 154 7.65 -2.05 -1.88
C VAL A 154 9.10 -1.73 -2.22
N GLY A 155 9.35 -0.74 -3.09
CA GLY A 155 10.70 -0.26 -3.40
C GLY A 155 11.44 0.27 -2.15
N ILE A 156 10.75 1.02 -1.30
CA ILE A 156 11.29 1.53 -0.03
C ILE A 156 11.64 0.35 0.91
N LEU A 157 10.76 -0.64 1.03
CA LEU A 157 10.99 -1.82 1.87
C LEU A 157 12.19 -2.63 1.37
N ILE A 158 12.31 -2.85 0.06
CA ILE A 158 13.47 -3.51 -0.55
C ILE A 158 14.75 -2.73 -0.23
N GLY A 159 14.74 -1.41 -0.47
CA GLY A 159 15.91 -0.56 -0.23
C GLY A 159 16.33 -0.54 1.24
N GLY A 160 15.38 -0.38 2.15
CA GLY A 160 15.63 -0.33 3.60
C GLY A 160 16.13 -1.66 4.15
N LEU A 161 15.40 -2.76 3.92
CA LEU A 161 15.78 -4.07 4.45
C LEU A 161 17.09 -4.59 3.83
N SER A 162 17.32 -4.33 2.55
CA SER A 162 18.58 -4.74 1.90
C SER A 162 19.79 -3.93 2.36
N ALA A 163 19.58 -2.70 2.86
CA ALA A 163 20.64 -1.91 3.46
C ALA A 163 20.97 -2.38 4.89
N LEU A 164 19.96 -2.87 5.63
CA LEU A 164 20.12 -3.39 6.99
C LEU A 164 20.70 -4.81 7.01
N VAL A 165 20.24 -5.69 6.12
CA VAL A 165 20.63 -7.12 6.07
C VAL A 165 20.95 -7.52 4.62
N PRO A 166 22.10 -7.08 4.08
CA PRO A 166 22.44 -7.22 2.66
C PRO A 166 22.47 -8.68 2.17
N GLU A 167 22.87 -9.62 3.02
CA GLU A 167 22.91 -11.05 2.76
C GLU A 167 21.53 -11.66 2.50
N ARG A 168 20.44 -11.03 2.99
CA ARG A 168 19.05 -11.47 2.76
C ARG A 168 18.34 -10.72 1.63
N ARG A 169 19.06 -9.87 0.88
CA ARG A 169 18.48 -9.08 -0.23
C ARG A 169 17.70 -9.93 -1.24
N ALA A 170 18.20 -11.11 -1.61
CA ALA A 170 17.54 -12.00 -2.56
C ALA A 170 16.18 -12.51 -2.03
N GLU A 171 16.10 -12.79 -0.73
CA GLU A 171 14.87 -13.19 -0.07
C GLU A 171 13.84 -12.06 -0.05
N VAL A 172 14.28 -10.84 0.31
CA VAL A 172 13.43 -9.64 0.34
C VAL A 172 12.82 -9.37 -1.04
N LEU A 173 13.63 -9.45 -2.11
CA LEU A 173 13.17 -9.29 -3.49
C LEU A 173 12.12 -10.35 -3.89
N ARG A 174 12.30 -11.60 -3.44
CA ARG A 174 11.35 -12.68 -3.71
C ARG A 174 10.01 -12.49 -2.99
N LEU A 175 10.02 -11.88 -1.81
CA LEU A 175 8.83 -11.62 -1.01
C LEU A 175 8.05 -10.37 -1.44
N ALA A 176 8.72 -9.41 -2.07
CA ALA A 176 8.15 -8.11 -2.44
C ALA A 176 6.75 -8.16 -3.12
N PRO A 177 6.48 -9.02 -4.12
CA PRO A 177 5.13 -9.11 -4.71
C PRO A 177 4.08 -9.63 -3.71
N ARG A 178 4.46 -10.59 -2.86
CA ARG A 178 3.57 -11.13 -1.83
C ARG A 178 3.25 -10.08 -0.77
N THR A 179 4.22 -9.24 -0.41
CA THR A 179 4.02 -8.12 0.53
C THR A 179 3.00 -7.11 0.02
N LEU A 180 3.00 -6.82 -1.29
CA LEU A 180 2.02 -5.92 -1.89
C LEU A 180 0.60 -6.52 -1.80
N ILE A 181 0.46 -7.80 -2.12
CA ILE A 181 -0.82 -8.52 -2.04
C ILE A 181 -1.30 -8.62 -0.59
N SER A 182 -0.45 -9.08 0.33
CA SER A 182 -0.80 -9.24 1.74
C SER A 182 -1.21 -7.91 2.36
N GLY A 183 -0.46 -6.84 2.10
CA GLY A 183 -0.78 -5.51 2.60
C GLY A 183 -2.12 -5.01 2.06
N THR A 184 -2.38 -5.20 0.77
CA THR A 184 -3.64 -4.79 0.14
C THR A 184 -4.83 -5.55 0.74
N ILE A 185 -4.69 -6.87 0.95
CA ILE A 185 -5.71 -7.68 1.62
C ILE A 185 -5.99 -7.15 3.02
N VAL A 186 -4.96 -6.86 3.82
CA VAL A 186 -5.12 -6.33 5.19
C VAL A 186 -5.87 -5.00 5.18
N ALA A 187 -5.53 -4.10 4.27
CA ALA A 187 -6.22 -2.81 4.15
C ALA A 187 -7.70 -3.02 3.75
N CYS A 188 -7.97 -3.88 2.77
CA CYS A 188 -9.34 -4.22 2.34
C CYS A 188 -10.15 -4.88 3.47
N MET A 189 -9.54 -5.79 4.24
CA MET A 189 -10.16 -6.40 5.42
C MET A 189 -10.52 -5.36 6.48
N THR A 190 -9.64 -4.40 6.76
CA THR A 190 -9.93 -3.31 7.70
C THR A 190 -11.11 -2.46 7.20
N GLY A 191 -11.16 -2.15 5.90
CA GLY A 191 -12.30 -1.46 5.29
C GLY A 191 -13.61 -2.27 5.40
N ALA A 192 -13.56 -3.57 5.12
CA ALA A 192 -14.72 -4.45 5.24
C ALA A 192 -15.23 -4.55 6.68
N ILE A 193 -14.32 -4.66 7.66
CA ILE A 193 -14.67 -4.64 9.08
C ILE A 193 -15.35 -3.32 9.46
N ALA A 194 -14.82 -2.18 9.00
CA ALA A 194 -15.47 -0.89 9.21
C ALA A 194 -16.91 -0.89 8.65
N GLY A 195 -17.10 -1.40 7.44
CA GLY A 195 -18.41 -1.52 6.81
C GLY A 195 -19.40 -2.47 7.49
N LEU A 196 -18.90 -3.43 8.28
CA LEU A 196 -19.69 -4.37 9.09
C LEU A 196 -20.08 -3.79 10.45
N VAL A 197 -19.22 -2.99 11.08
CA VAL A 197 -19.51 -2.43 12.42
C VAL A 197 -20.33 -1.14 12.36
N THR A 198 -20.42 -0.52 11.19
CA THR A 198 -21.23 0.69 10.96
C THR A 198 -22.46 0.43 10.09
N SER A 199 -22.84 -0.84 9.90
CA SER A 199 -24.10 -1.24 9.26
C SER A 199 -25.26 -1.23 10.24
#